data_AF-A0A6L8U490-F1
#
_entry.id   AF-A0A6L8U490-F1
#
_cell.length_a   1.000
_cell.length_b   1.000
_cell.length_c   1.000
_cell.angle_alpha   90.00
_cell.angle_beta   90.00
_cell.angle_gamma   90.00
#
_symmetry.space_group_name_H-M   'P 1'
#
loop_
_entity.id
_entity.type
_entity.pdbx_description
1 polymer ?
#
loop_
_entity_poly.entity_id
_entity_poly.type
_entity_poly.pdbx_seq_one_letter_code
_entity_poly.pdbx_strand_id
1 'polypeptide(L)'
;MKTEADKDLQLAFDFVQHTNRSIFLTGKAGTGKTTFLKSLKLKSPKRMIVVAPTGVAAINAGGVTIHSFFQLPFHPFIPSLYLSEA
;
A
#
# COMPACT_ATOMS: atom_id res chain seq x y z
N MET A 1 15.06 10.89 22.75
CA MET A 1 14.20 9.85 23.33
C MET A 1 13.30 9.31 22.21
N LYS A 2 13.55 8.09 21.70
CA LYS A 2 12.69 7.50 20.65
C LYS A 2 11.34 7.13 21.26
N THR A 3 10.26 7.63 20.69
CA THR A 3 8.88 7.37 21.15
C THR A 3 8.47 5.92 20.80
N GLU A 4 7.45 5.41 21.48
CA GLU A 4 6.93 4.05 21.25
C GLU A 4 6.39 3.87 19.81
N ALA A 5 5.72 4.88 19.27
CA ALA A 5 5.27 4.91 17.88
C ALA A 5 6.41 4.79 16.85
N ASP A 6 7.62 5.26 17.19
CA ASP A 6 8.80 5.13 16.35
C ASP A 6 9.27 3.67 16.28
N LYS A 7 9.07 2.89 17.35
CA LYS A 7 9.38 1.46 17.39
C LYS A 7 8.40 0.65 16.53
N ASP A 8 7.12 0.97 16.56
CA ASP A 8 6.10 0.29 15.76
C ASP A 8 6.31 0.50 14.25
N LEU A 9 6.65 1.73 13.84
CA LEU A 9 6.97 2.02 12.45
C LEU A 9 8.27 1.34 12.00
N GLN A 10 9.27 1.25 12.88
CA GLN A 10 10.49 0.50 12.58
C GLN A 10 10.18 -0.99 12.42
N LEU A 11 9.37 -1.57 13.31
CA LEU A 11 8.94 -2.96 13.20
C LEU A 11 8.20 -3.21 11.88
N ALA A 12 7.26 -2.34 11.51
CA ALA A 12 6.56 -2.43 10.24
C ALA A 12 7.50 -2.35 9.03
N PHE A 13 8.52 -1.48 9.09
CA PHE A 13 9.55 -1.38 8.06
C PHE A 13 10.32 -2.70 7.92
N ASP A 14 10.77 -3.26 9.04
CA ASP A 14 11.54 -4.50 9.07
C ASP A 14 10.71 -5.68 8.54
N PHE A 15 9.42 -5.76 8.89
CA PHE A 15 8.50 -6.75 8.33
C PHE A 15 8.40 -6.63 6.81
N VAL A 16 8.19 -5.43 6.28
CA VAL A 16 8.10 -5.23 4.82
C VAL A 16 9.43 -5.54 4.14
N GLN A 17 10.56 -5.19 4.74
CA GLN A 17 11.86 -5.34 4.10
C GLN A 17 12.37 -6.79 4.13
N HIS A 18 12.30 -7.43 5.29
CA HIS A 18 12.98 -8.71 5.54
C HIS A 18 12.06 -9.93 5.45
N THR A 19 10.75 -9.75 5.26
CA THR A 19 9.80 -10.86 5.16
C THR A 19 8.94 -10.77 3.89
N ASN A 20 8.18 -11.84 3.63
CA ASN A 20 7.14 -11.92 2.61
C ASN A 20 5.74 -12.03 3.26
N ARG A 21 5.50 -11.23 4.30
CA ARG A 21 4.22 -11.18 5.02
C ARG A 21 3.47 -9.90 4.65
N SER A 22 2.16 -10.02 4.45
CA SER A 22 1.28 -8.87 4.31
C SER A 22 1.04 -8.23 5.69
N ILE A 23 1.10 -6.91 5.76
CA ILE A 23 0.84 -6.16 6.99
C ILE A 23 -0.34 -5.21 6.79
N PHE A 24 -1.13 -5.02 7.85
CA PHE A 24 -2.15 -3.98 7.92
C PHE A 24 -1.73 -2.92 8.93
N LEU A 25 -1.27 -1.78 8.43
CA LEU A 25 -0.80 -0.66 9.26
C LEU A 25 -1.93 0.36 9.44
N THR A 26 -2.46 0.44 10.66
CA THR A 26 -3.50 1.40 11.05
C THR A 26 -2.98 2.43 12.06
N GLY A 27 -3.75 3.48 12.31
CA GLY A 27 -3.45 4.51 13.30
C GLY A 27 -4.30 5.76 13.11
N LYS A 28 -4.39 6.61 14.12
CA LYS A 28 -5.15 7.88 14.08
C LYS A 28 -4.64 8.85 13.00
N ALA A 29 -5.42 9.88 12.68
CA ALA A 29 -4.94 10.95 11.80
C ALA A 29 -3.66 11.59 12.38
N GLY A 30 -2.72 11.98 11.52
CA GLY A 30 -1.46 12.60 11.95
C GLY A 30 -0.38 11.65 12.48
N THR A 31 -0.59 10.33 12.53
CA THR A 31 0.39 9.36 13.06
C THR A 31 1.51 8.95 12.09
N GLY A 32 1.83 9.79 11.09
CA GLY A 32 3.00 9.56 10.22
C GLY A 32 2.88 8.44 9.17
N LYS A 33 1.71 7.81 8.97
CA LYS A 33 1.52 6.72 7.99
C LYS A 33 1.96 7.08 6.55
N THR A 34 1.61 8.27 6.07
CA THR A 34 2.03 8.74 4.74
C THR A 34 3.54 8.97 4.68
N THR A 35 4.14 9.45 5.77
CA THR A 35 5.59 9.63 5.90
C THR A 35 6.32 8.28 5.87
N PHE A 36 5.80 7.28 6.60
CA PHE A 36 6.29 5.90 6.56
C PHE A 36 6.28 5.36 5.13
N LEU A 37 5.17 5.50 4.41
CA LEU A 37 5.04 4.99 3.04
C LEU A 37 6.05 5.66 2.06
N LYS A 38 6.29 6.97 2.20
CA LYS A 38 7.33 7.68 1.44
C LYS A 38 8.74 7.18 1.77
N SER A 39 9.05 7.03 3.07
CA SER A 39 10.35 6.49 3.52
C SER A 39 10.57 5.05 3.04
N LEU A 40 9.52 4.22 3.05
CA LEU A 40 9.57 2.84 2.61
C LEU A 40 9.91 2.74 1.11
N LYS A 41 9.26 3.55 0.28
CA LYS A 41 9.54 3.62 -1.17
C LYS A 41 10.96 4.08 -1.48
N LEU A 42 11.53 4.98 -0.66
CA LEU A 42 12.88 5.50 -0.85
C LEU A 42 13.99 4.53 -0.38
N LYS A 43 13.75 3.81 0.73
CA LYS A 43 14.79 3.01 1.38
C LYS A 43 14.75 1.53 1.00
N SER A 44 13.57 0.99 0.70
CA SER A 44 13.43 -0.43 0.39
C SER A 44 13.96 -0.71 -1.01
N PRO A 45 14.79 -1.76 -1.20
CA PRO A 45 15.24 -2.18 -2.52
C PRO A 45 14.14 -2.91 -3.32
N LYS A 46 12.98 -3.19 -2.70
CA LYS A 46 11.90 -3.93 -3.35
C LYS A 46 11.21 -3.05 -4.41
N ARG A 47 11.01 -3.61 -5.61
CA ARG A 47 10.16 -2.98 -6.63
C ARG A 47 8.75 -2.82 -6.06
N MET A 48 8.26 -1.59 -6.02
CA MET A 48 7.04 -1.24 -5.32
C MET A 48 6.17 -0.33 -6.18
N ILE A 49 4.86 -0.56 -6.09
CA ILE A 49 3.83 0.28 -6.69
C ILE A 49 2.91 0.72 -5.56
N VAL A 50 2.60 2.01 -5.53
CA VAL A 50 1.69 2.61 -4.54
C VAL A 50 0.34 2.82 -5.20
N VAL A 51 -0.69 2.18 -4.65
CA VAL A 51 -2.06 2.31 -5.13
C VAL A 51 -2.97 2.83 -4.01
N ALA A 52 -4.00 3.58 -4.39
CA ALA A 52 -5.02 4.09 -3.47
C ALA A 52 -6.43 4.01 -4.10
N PRO A 53 -7.51 4.01 -3.30
CA PRO A 53 -8.87 3.89 -3.81
C PRO A 53 -9.40 5.17 -4.49
N THR A 54 -8.90 6.36 -4.11
CA THR A 54 -9.34 7.65 -4.66
C THR A 54 -8.17 8.43 -5.27
N GLY A 55 -8.48 9.31 -6.24
CA GLY A 55 -7.46 10.13 -6.93
C GLY A 55 -6.66 11.02 -5.99
N VAL A 56 -7.33 11.73 -5.07
CA VAL A 56 -6.66 12.61 -4.09
C VAL A 56 -5.69 11.82 -3.19
N ALA A 57 -6.09 10.62 -2.74
CA ALA A 57 -5.23 9.78 -1.92
C ALA A 57 -4.02 9.24 -2.71
N ALA A 58 -4.22 8.85 -3.98
CA ALA A 58 -3.16 8.40 -4.86
C ALA A 58 -2.11 9.50 -5.08
N ILE A 59 -2.56 10.73 -5.37
CA ILE A 59 -1.68 11.90 -5.54
C ILE A 59 -0.88 12.17 -4.26
N ASN A 60 -1.55 12.21 -3.11
CA ASN A 60 -0.90 12.48 -1.83
C ASN A 60 0.15 11.42 -1.44
N ALA A 61 -0.06 10.17 -1.86
CA ALA A 61 0.86 9.06 -1.65
C ALA A 61 1.94 8.93 -2.75
N GLY A 62 1.88 9.74 -3.82
CA GLY A 62 2.80 9.64 -4.96
C GLY A 62 2.64 8.34 -5.75
N GLY A 63 1.38 7.93 -5.96
CA GLY A 63 0.98 6.71 -6.63
C GLY A 63 -0.16 6.93 -7.63
N VAL A 64 -0.86 5.85 -7.96
CA VAL A 64 -1.99 5.82 -8.91
C VAL A 64 -3.22 5.18 -8.26
N THR A 65 -4.38 5.24 -8.90
CA THR A 65 -5.56 4.59 -8.33
C THR A 65 -5.53 3.09 -8.59
N ILE A 66 -6.21 2.31 -7.74
CA ILE A 66 -6.40 0.87 -7.96
C ILE A 66 -7.05 0.63 -9.33
N HIS A 67 -8.05 1.44 -9.68
CA HIS A 67 -8.74 1.37 -10.97
C HIS A 67 -7.80 1.60 -12.15
N SER A 68 -7.02 2.69 -12.14
CA SER A 68 -6.15 3.01 -13.27
C SER A 68 -4.95 2.07 -13.39
N PHE A 69 -4.45 1.53 -12.27
CA PHE A 69 -3.32 0.62 -12.31
C PHE A 69 -3.70 -0.75 -12.87
N PHE A 70 -4.80 -1.33 -12.37
CA PHE A 70 -5.26 -2.66 -12.78
C PHE A 70 -6.25 -2.64 -13.95
N GLN A 71 -6.53 -1.46 -14.53
CA GLN A 71 -7.54 -1.26 -15.58
C GLN A 71 -8.93 -1.79 -15.17
N LEU A 72 -9.28 -1.63 -13.89
CA LEU A 72 -10.55 -2.12 -13.35
C LEU A 72 -11.69 -1.12 -13.62
N PRO A 73 -12.87 -1.62 -14.03
CA PRO A 73 -14.05 -0.77 -14.16
C PRO A 73 -14.51 -0.24 -12.80
N PHE A 74 -15.31 0.82 -12.80
CA PHE A 74 -15.94 1.35 -11.59
C PHE A 74 -17.17 0.55 -11.13
N HIS A 75 -17.69 -0.32 -11.99
CA HIS A 75 -18.71 -1.30 -11.61
C HIS A 75 -18.07 -2.56 -11.03
N PRO A 76 -18.82 -3.43 -10.31
CA PRO A 76 -18.32 -4.72 -9.88
C PRO A 76 -17.65 -5.47 -11.02
N PHE A 77 -16.42 -5.90 -10.80
CA PHE A 77 -15.68 -6.74 -11.72
C PHE A 77 -15.96 -8.19 -11.34
N ILE A 78 -16.71 -8.90 -12.19
CA ILE A 78 -16.88 -10.34 -12.08
C ILE A 78 -15.84 -10.94 -13.01
N PRO A 79 -14.80 -11.63 -12.51
CA PRO A 79 -13.91 -12.40 -13.36
C PRO A 79 -14.80 -13.39 -14.11
N SER A 80 -14.91 -13.23 -15.42
CA SER A 80 -15.63 -14.18 -16.28
C SER A 80 -15.15 -15.58 -15.89
N LEU A 81 -16.08 -16.43 -15.49
CA LEU A 81 -15.76 -17.76 -15.00
C LEU A 81 -14.75 -18.44 -15.92
N TYR A 82 -13.76 -19.11 -15.34
CA TYR A 82 -13.05 -20.22 -15.99
C TYR A 82 -14.01 -21.41 -16.24
N LEU A 83 -15.23 -21.16 -16.72
CA LEU A 83 -15.99 -22.18 -17.40
C LEU A 83 -15.31 -22.29 -18.76
N SER A 84 -14.41 -23.28 -18.83
CA SER A 84 -13.99 -23.86 -20.09
C SER A 84 -15.23 -24.04 -20.97
N GLU A 85 -15.30 -23.32 -22.08
CA GLU A 85 -16.06 -23.84 -23.19
C GLU A 85 -15.40 -25.16 -23.60
N ALA A 86 -16.25 -26.16 -23.75
CA ALA A 86 -15.94 -27.55 -24.08
C ALA A 86 -15.10 -27.70 -25.35
#